data_AF-F8ANG1-F1
#
_entry.id   AF-F8ANG1-F1
#
_cell.length_a   1.000
_cell.length_b   1.000
_cell.length_c   1.000
_cell.angle_alpha   90.00
_cell.angle_beta   90.00
_cell.angle_gamma   90.00
#
_symmetry.space_group_name_H-M   'P 1'
#
loop_
_entity.id
_entity.type
_entity.pdbx_description
1 polymer ?
#
loop_
_entity_poly.entity_id
_entity_poly.type
_entity_poly.pdbx_seq_one_letter_code
_entity_poly.pdbx_strand_id
1 'polypeptide(L)'
;MNIMNLIILTTYIGYFLLIVGTIGAIFGPMVDDPFKRLLNMEVPSMGVSLIFLAYNETLALMTYLAVNAILMLVLVRAIIKNEEMEE
;
A
#
# COMPACT_ATOMS: atom_id res chain seq x y z
N MET A 1 20.31 -7.46 18.14
CA MET A 1 19.03 -6.71 18.28
C MET A 1 18.06 -7.61 19.02
N ASN A 2 17.37 -7.13 20.07
CA ASN A 2 16.37 -7.94 20.77
C ASN A 2 15.00 -7.84 20.06
N ILE A 3 14.08 -8.75 20.39
CA ILE A 3 12.74 -8.84 19.76
C ILE A 3 11.95 -7.53 19.94
N MET A 4 12.04 -6.92 21.13
CA MET A 4 11.36 -5.66 21.42
C MET A 4 11.80 -4.53 20.48
N ASN A 5 13.11 -4.39 20.25
CA ASN A 5 13.65 -3.38 19.33
C ASN A 5 13.24 -3.64 17.88
N LEU A 6 13.09 -4.91 17.49
CA LEU A 6 12.63 -5.26 16.14
C LEU A 6 11.16 -4.87 15.93
N ILE A 7 10.29 -5.13 16.91
CA ILE A 7 8.88 -4.73 16.86
C ILE A 7 8.77 -3.21 16.73
N ILE A 8 9.47 -2.48 17.61
CA ILE A 8 9.47 -1.01 17.60
C ILE A 8 9.95 -0.47 16.25
N LEU A 9 11.07 -0.98 15.73
CA LEU A 9 11.60 -0.57 14.43
C LEU A 9 10.61 -0.85 13.29
N THR A 10 10.01 -2.04 13.28
CA THR A 10 9.04 -2.45 12.26
C THR A 10 7.81 -1.55 12.28
N THR A 11 7.29 -1.22 13.47
CA THR A 11 6.17 -0.29 13.64
C THR A 11 6.51 1.11 13.11
N TYR A 12 7.69 1.66 13.44
CA TYR A 12 8.10 2.98 12.95
C TYR A 12 8.31 3.01 11.44
N ILE A 13 8.91 1.97 10.85
CA ILE A 13 9.01 1.84 9.40
C ILE A 13 7.62 1.75 8.76
N GLY A 14 6.71 0.99 9.38
CA GLY A 14 5.31 0.90 8.94
C GLY A 14 4.62 2.26 8.89
N TYR A 15 4.72 3.05 9.96
CA TYR A 15 4.18 4.41 9.99
C TYR A 15 4.87 5.35 9.00
N PHE A 16 6.19 5.24 8.85
CA PHE A 16 6.94 6.04 7.88
C PHE A 16 6.47 5.77 6.45
N LEU A 17 6.38 4.50 6.06
CA LEU A 17 5.88 4.10 4.73
C LEU A 17 4.42 4.49 4.52
N LEU A 18 3.59 4.38 5.55
CA LEU A 18 2.19 4.79 5.48
C LEU A 18 2.07 6.30 5.23
N ILE A 19 2.71 7.13 6.05
CA ILE A 19 2.61 8.60 5.93
C ILE A 19 3.26 9.10 4.64
N VAL A 20 4.53 8.72 4.40
CA VAL A 20 5.27 9.18 3.23
C VAL A 20 4.71 8.58 1.96
N GLY A 21 4.30 7.31 1.98
CA GLY A 21 3.67 6.64 0.86
C GLY A 21 2.34 7.26 0.48
N THR A 22 1.49 7.64 1.44
CA THR A 22 0.24 8.36 1.15
C THR A 22 0.51 9.73 0.53
N ILE A 23 1.49 10.48 1.05
CA ILE A 23 1.90 11.75 0.45
C ILE A 23 2.41 11.53 -0.98
N GLY A 24 3.23 10.49 -1.20
CA GLY A 24 3.75 10.11 -2.51
C GLY A 24 2.66 9.63 -3.49
N ALA A 25 1.59 9.01 -3.00
CA ALA A 25 0.46 8.61 -3.85
C ALA A 25 -0.36 9.82 -4.35
N ILE A 26 -0.39 10.92 -3.58
CA ILE A 26 -1.16 12.13 -3.92
C ILE A 26 -0.32 13.15 -4.69
N PHE A 27 0.89 13.43 -4.21
CA PHE A 27 1.76 14.50 -4.70
C PHE A 27 3.09 13.99 -5.28
N GLY A 28 3.27 12.67 -5.34
CA GLY A 28 4.52 12.08 -5.81
C GLY A 28 4.74 12.26 -7.31
N PRO A 29 5.89 11.76 -7.80
CA PRO A 29 6.20 11.80 -9.22
C PRO A 29 5.20 10.94 -10.01
N MET A 30 4.82 11.43 -11.18
CA MET A 30 4.02 10.69 -12.18
C MET A 30 2.60 10.31 -11.73
N VAL A 31 1.99 11.12 -10.84
CA VAL A 31 0.60 10.93 -10.38
C VAL A 31 -0.47 11.13 -11.46
N ASP A 32 -0.10 11.73 -12.59
CA ASP A 32 -0.98 11.94 -13.74
C ASP A 32 -1.31 10.63 -14.48
N ASP A 33 -0.42 9.64 -14.40
CA ASP A 33 -0.61 8.31 -14.97
C ASP A 33 -1.32 7.42 -13.95
N PRO A 34 -2.55 6.94 -14.22
CA PRO A 34 -3.33 6.15 -13.28
C PRO A 34 -2.64 4.86 -12.85
N PHE A 35 -1.87 4.21 -13.73
CA PHE A 35 -1.12 3.00 -13.41
C PHE A 35 0.02 3.29 -12.44
N LYS A 36 0.77 4.37 -12.68
CA LYS A 36 1.86 4.76 -11.80
C LYS A 36 1.35 5.25 -10.45
N ARG A 37 0.21 5.95 -10.43
CA ARG A 37 -0.48 6.32 -9.19
C ARG A 37 -0.92 5.08 -8.40
N LEU A 38 -1.43 4.04 -9.07
CA LEU A 38 -1.78 2.77 -8.42
C LEU A 38 -0.55 2.10 -7.79
N LEU A 39 0.60 2.09 -8.47
CA LEU A 39 1.85 1.58 -7.90
C LEU A 39 2.31 2.39 -6.69
N ASN A 40 2.16 3.71 -6.72
CA ASN A 40 2.48 4.56 -5.57
C ASN A 40 1.60 4.24 -4.34
N MET A 41 0.37 3.74 -4.52
CA MET A 41 -0.51 3.30 -3.43
C MET A 41 -0.06 2.00 -2.75
N GLU A 42 0.82 1.21 -3.38
CA GLU A 42 1.37 0.00 -2.75
C GLU A 42 2.37 0.33 -1.64
N VAL A 43 3.04 1.48 -1.70
CA VAL A 43 3.98 1.93 -0.66
C VAL A 43 3.28 2.11 0.71
N PRO A 44 2.17 2.87 0.82
CA PRO A 44 1.43 2.94 2.09
C PRO A 44 0.76 1.62 2.47
N SER A 45 0.37 0.77 1.49
CA SER A 45 -0.18 -0.57 1.74
C SER A 45 0.82 -1.49 2.46
N MET A 46 2.10 -1.44 2.05
CA MET A 46 3.18 -2.13 2.76
C MET A 46 3.36 -1.59 4.19
N GLY A 47 3.18 -0.28 4.39
CA GLY A 47 3.21 0.35 5.72
C GLY A 47 2.16 -0.24 6.67
N VAL A 48 0.91 -0.37 6.22
CA VAL A 48 -0.19 -1.00 6.97
C VAL A 48 0.15 -2.46 7.30
N SER A 49 0.68 -3.20 6.32
CA SER A 49 1.05 -4.62 6.49
C SER A 49 2.14 -4.82 7.55
N LEU A 50 3.15 -3.95 7.59
CA LEU A 50 4.19 -3.97 8.62
C LEU A 50 3.64 -3.66 10.01
N ILE A 51 2.66 -2.75 10.12
CA ILE A 51 2.00 -2.44 11.39
C ILE A 51 1.26 -3.68 11.90
N PHE A 52 0.45 -4.35 11.07
CA PHE A 52 -0.24 -5.57 11.48
C PHE A 52 0.73 -6.69 11.87
N LEU A 53 1.85 -6.82 11.14
CA LEU A 53 2.89 -7.79 11.46
C LEU A 53 3.53 -7.50 12.82
N ALA A 54 3.85 -6.23 13.12
CA ALA A 54 4.46 -5.84 14.38
C ALA A 54 3.54 -6.07 15.60
N TYR A 55 2.22 -5.91 15.43
CA TYR A 55 1.23 -6.17 16.47
C TYR A 55 0.70 -7.61 16.49
N ASN A 56 1.23 -8.50 15.65
CA ASN A 56 0.80 -9.90 15.52
C ASN A 56 -0.69 -10.06 15.15
N GLU A 57 -1.25 -9.09 14.43
CA GLU A 57 -2.64 -9.09 13.96
C GLU A 57 -2.80 -9.90 12.67
N THR A 58 -2.54 -11.21 12.76
CA THR A 58 -2.41 -12.09 11.58
C THR A 58 -3.70 -12.19 10.76
N LEU A 59 -4.86 -12.24 11.43
CA LEU A 59 -6.16 -12.27 10.72
C LEU A 59 -6.37 -10.99 9.91
N ALA A 60 -6.11 -9.83 10.51
CA ALA A 60 -6.21 -8.55 9.83
C ALA A 60 -5.23 -8.45 8.65
N LEU A 61 -3.97 -8.87 8.86
CA LEU A 61 -2.94 -8.89 7.82
C LEU A 61 -3.35 -9.73 6.61
N MET A 62 -3.79 -10.97 6.84
CA MET A 62 -4.15 -11.88 5.76
C MET A 62 -5.38 -11.39 4.98
N THR A 63 -6.40 -10.90 5.69
CA THR A 63 -7.58 -10.31 5.04
C THR A 63 -7.20 -9.07 4.25
N TYR A 64 -6.38 -8.19 4.81
CA TYR A 64 -5.93 -6.98 4.14
C TYR A 64 -5.18 -7.30 2.85
N LEU A 65 -4.21 -8.22 2.89
CA LEU A 65 -3.45 -8.63 1.71
C LEU A 65 -4.34 -9.28 0.64
N ALA A 66 -5.25 -10.16 1.04
CA ALA A 66 -6.17 -10.82 0.10
C ALA A 66 -7.09 -9.81 -0.61
N VAL A 67 -7.69 -8.90 0.16
CA VAL A 67 -8.58 -7.87 -0.40
C VAL A 67 -7.78 -6.88 -1.25
N ASN A 68 -6.60 -6.44 -0.81
CA ASN A 68 -5.77 -5.51 -1.59
C ASN A 68 -5.35 -6.12 -2.93
N ALA A 69 -4.97 -7.41 -2.96
CA ALA A 69 -4.63 -8.11 -4.19
C ALA A 69 -5.83 -8.18 -5.17
N ILE A 70 -7.03 -8.48 -4.66
CA ILE A 70 -8.26 -8.49 -5.49
C ILE A 70 -8.57 -7.08 -6.00
N LEU A 71 -8.47 -6.06 -5.13
CA LEU A 71 -8.71 -4.67 -5.50
C LEU A 71 -7.72 -4.20 -6.58
N MET A 72 -6.44 -4.57 -6.48
CA MET A 72 -5.45 -4.24 -7.51
C MET A 72 -5.87 -4.77 -8.88
N LEU A 73 -6.32 -6.02 -8.96
CA LEU A 73 -6.80 -6.62 -10.22
C LEU A 73 -8.03 -5.87 -10.78
N VAL A 74 -8.97 -5.51 -9.91
CA VAL A 74 -10.17 -4.75 -10.29
C VAL A 74 -9.80 -3.34 -10.76
N LEU A 75 -8.90 -2.66 -10.05
CA LEU A 75 -8.47 -1.29 -10.39
C LEU A 75 -7.68 -1.24 -11.68
N VAL A 76 -6.77 -2.21 -11.92
CA VAL A 76 -6.07 -2.32 -13.22
C VAL A 76 -7.08 -2.47 -14.36
N ARG A 77 -8.10 -3.32 -14.21
CA ARG A 77 -9.15 -3.48 -15.22
C ARG A 77 -9.96 -2.20 -15.42
N ALA A 78 -10.27 -1.49 -14.33
CA ALA A 78 -11.00 -0.24 -14.39
C ALA A 78 -10.19 0.86 -15.10
N ILE A 79 -8.88 0.95 -14.84
CA ILE A 79 -7.99 1.92 -15.50
C ILE A 79 -7.95 1.69 -17.01
N ILE A 80 -7.66 0.45 -17.44
CA ILE A 80 -7.63 0.10 -18.87
C ILE A 80 -8.96 0.47 -19.53
N LYS A 81 -10.08 0.17 -18.87
CA LYS A 81 -11.39 0.46 -19.43
C LYS A 81 -11.68 1.95 -19.55
N ASN A 82 -11.18 2.74 -18.60
CA ASN A 82 -11.32 4.20 -18.64
C ASN A 82 -10.50 4.80 -19.78
N GLU A 83 -9.26 4.33 -19.97
CA GLU A 83 -8.41 4.75 -21.10
C GLU A 83 -9.07 4.44 -22.46
N GLU A 84 -9.68 3.25 -22.62
CA GLU A 84 -10.44 2.88 -23.84
C GLU A 84 -11.67 3.76 -24.12
N MET A 85 -12.24 4.43 -23.11
CA MET A 85 -13.44 5.26 -23.26
C MET A 85 -13.12 6.73 -23.53
N GLU A 86 -11.90 7.16 -23.22
CA GLU A 86 -11.40 8.51 -23.47
C GLU A 86 -10.83 8.67 -24.89
N GLU A 87 -10.54 7.56 -25.59
CA GLU A 87 -10.24 7.49 -27.03
C GLU A 87 -11.50 7.42 -27.92
#